data_AF-A0A535ZMG8-F1
#
_entry.id   AF-A0A535ZMG8-F1
#
_cell.length_a   1.000
_cell.length_b   1.000
_cell.length_c   1.000
_cell.angle_alpha   90.00
_cell.angle_beta   90.00
_cell.angle_gamma   90.00
#
_symmetry.space_group_name_H-M   'P 1'
#
loop_
_entity.id
_entity.type
_entity.pdbx_description
1 polymer ?
#
loop_
_entity_poly.entity_id
_entity_poly.type
_entity_poly.pdbx_seq_one_letter_code
_entity_poly.pdbx_strand_id
1 'polypeptide(L)' 'MIGILAGAVVLAGFIGLGLLLDSRVASEVPVVVLTLAGAYAAWLVGVIVFGAIRGGNGSQAREP' A
#
# COMPACT_ATOMS: atom_id res chain seq x y z
N MET A 1 13.51 4.50 0.87
CA MET A 1 13.25 3.66 2.06
C MET A 1 11.84 3.86 2.61
N ILE A 2 11.39 5.10 2.86
CA ILE A 2 10.08 5.40 3.47
C ILE A 2 8.88 4.81 2.68
N GLY A 3 8.85 4.95 1.35
CA GLY A 3 7.75 4.39 0.54
C GLY A 3 7.63 2.87 0.61
N ILE A 4 8.76 2.15 0.73
CA ILE A 4 8.77 0.70 0.87
C ILE A 4 8.21 0.28 2.23
N LEU A 5 8.61 0.97 3.31
CA LEU A 5 8.09 0.72 4.65
C LEU A 5 6.59 1.00 4.72
N ALA A 6 6.13 2.11 4.14
CA ALA A 6 4.71 2.46 4.09
C ALA A 6 3.89 1.40 3.33
N GLY A 7 4.37 0.96 2.16
CA GLY A 7 3.73 -0.11 1.40
C GLY A 7 3.68 -1.44 2.15
N ALA A 8 4.77 -1.82 2.83
CA ALA A 8 4.86 -3.05 3.61
C ALA A 8 3.85 -3.08 4.76
N VAL A 9 3.68 -1.96 5.48
CA VAL A 9 2.69 -1.83 6.56
C VAL A 9 1.27 -1.99 6.03
N VAL A 10 0.95 -1.36 4.89
CA VAL A 10 -0.37 -1.47 4.26
C VAL A 10 -0.65 -2.91 3.85
N LEU A 11 0.30 -3.58 3.19
CA LEU A 11 0.15 -4.97 2.76
C LEU A 11 -0.05 -5.91 3.97
N ALA A 12 0.77 -5.76 5.01
CA ALA A 12 0.64 -6.56 6.23
C ALA A 12 -0.72 -6.38 6.90
N GLY A 13 -1.26 -5.15 6.93
CA GLY A 13 -2.59 -4.87 7.44
C GLY A 13 -3.69 -5.58 6.66
N PHE A 14 -3.63 -5.55 5.32
CA PHE A 14 -4.60 -6.24 4.47
C PHE A 14 -4.54 -7.76 4.62
N ILE A 15 -3.35 -8.35 4.67
CA ILE A 15 -3.17 -9.78 4.92
C ILE A 15 -3.75 -10.15 6.29
N GLY A 16 -3.44 -9.37 7.33
CA GLY A 16 -3.98 -9.59 8.68
C GLY A 16 -5.50 -9.52 8.73
N LEU A 17 -6.12 -8.55 8.04
CA LEU A 17 -7.57 -8.47 7.91
C LEU A 17 -8.15 -9.66 7.13
N GLY A 18 -7.45 -10.14 6.10
CA GLY A 18 -7.82 -11.34 5.35
C GLY A 18 -7.89 -12.57 6.23
N LEU A 19 -6.84 -12.80 7.02
CA LEU A 19 -6.77 -13.90 7.99
C LEU A 19 -7.82 -13.76 9.10
N LEU A 20 -8.08 -12.53 9.55
CA LEU A 20 -9.14 -12.26 10.52
C LEU A 20 -10.52 -12.64 9.94
N LEU A 21 -10.82 -12.24 8.70
CA LEU A 21 -12.10 -12.57 8.06
C LEU A 21 -12.22 -14.06 7.77
N ASP A 22 -11.16 -14.72 7.31
CA ASP A 22 -11.11 -16.17 7.09
C ASP A 22 -11.58 -16.94 8.34
N SER A 23 -11.07 -16.56 9.53
CA SER A 23 -11.49 -17.15 10.79
C SER A 23 -12.98 -16.93 11.14
N ARG A 24 -13.63 -15.94 10.52
CA ARG A 24 -15.05 -15.60 10.74
C ARG A 24 -15.99 -16.28 9.74
N VAL A 25 -15.55 -16.48 8.51
CA VAL A 25 -16.40 -17.00 7.42
C VAL A 25 -16.02 -18.42 6.97
N ALA A 26 -14.97 -19.02 7.53
CA ALA A 26 -14.46 -20.35 7.19
C ALA A 26 -14.27 -20.54 5.67
N SER A 27 -13.72 -19.52 5.02
CA SER A 27 -13.53 -19.46 3.58
C SER A 27 -12.25 -18.70 3.31
N GLU A 28 -11.40 -19.24 2.44
CA GLU A 28 -10.11 -18.63 2.07
C GLU A 28 -10.27 -17.38 1.17
N VAL A 29 -11.47 -17.16 0.63
CA VAL A 29 -11.79 -16.06 -0.29
C VAL A 29 -11.37 -14.67 0.23
N PRO A 30 -11.64 -14.29 1.51
CA PRO A 30 -11.21 -13.01 2.06
C PRO A 30 -9.69 -12.85 2.04
N VAL A 31 -8.91 -13.90 2.33
CA VAL A 31 -7.44 -13.83 2.30
C VAL A 31 -6.97 -13.50 0.91
N VAL A 32 -7.47 -14.19 -0.11
CA VAL A 32 -7.09 -13.98 -1.51
C VAL A 32 -7.46 -12.56 -1.96
N VAL A 33 -8.72 -12.16 -1.73
CA VAL A 33 -9.22 -10.85 -2.16
C VAL A 33 -8.48 -9.71 -1.45
N LEU A 34 -8.31 -9.80 -0.13
CA LEU A 34 -7.62 -8.77 0.64
C LEU A 34 -6.13 -8.74 0.34
N THR A 35 -5.49 -9.87 0.04
CA THR A 35 -4.08 -9.86 -0.37
C THR A 35 -3.89 -9.15 -1.71
N LEU A 36 -4.75 -9.40 -2.71
CA LEU A 36 -4.70 -8.72 -4.01
C LEU A 36 -5.00 -7.23 -3.87
N ALA A 37 -6.04 -6.87 -3.11
CA ALA A 37 -6.37 -5.48 -2.81
C ALA A 37 -5.24 -4.77 -2.06
N GLY A 38 -4.64 -5.45 -1.08
CA GLY A 38 -3.50 -4.98 -0.29
C GLY A 38 -2.25 -4.77 -1.12
N ALA A 39 -1.95 -5.66 -2.07
CA ALA A 39 -0.83 -5.52 -3.00
C ALA A 39 -0.99 -4.28 -3.88
N TYR A 40 -2.19 -4.06 -4.42
CA TYR A 40 -2.50 -2.86 -5.21
C TYR A 40 -2.42 -1.58 -4.36
N ALA A 41 -2.99 -1.60 -3.15
CA ALA A 41 -2.92 -0.47 -2.22
C ALA A 41 -1.47 -0.13 -1.82
N ALA A 42 -0.66 -1.14 -1.50
CA ALA A 42 0.75 -0.98 -1.18
C ALA A 42 1.55 -0.40 -2.35
N TRP A 43 1.27 -0.84 -3.58
CA TRP A 43 1.87 -0.29 -4.78
C TRP A 43 1.49 1.19 -4.98
N LEU A 44 0.21 1.55 -4.87
CA LEU A 44 -0.25 2.94 -4.97
C LEU A 44 0.41 3.83 -3.91
N VAL A 45 0.49 3.39 -2.67
CA VAL A 45 1.19 4.12 -1.60
C VAL A 45 2.66 4.32 -1.94
N GLY A 46 3.33 3.29 -2.46
CA GLY A 46 4.71 3.39 -2.94
C GLY A 46 4.88 4.47 -4.01
N VAL A 47 4.00 4.49 -5.02
CA VAL A 47 4.01 5.48 -6.10
C VAL A 47 3.71 6.89 -5.59
N ILE A 48 2.73 7.06 -4.71
CA ILE A 48 2.36 8.35 -4.13
C ILE A 48 3.50 8.92 -3.29
N VAL A 49 4.09 8.11 -2.40
CA VAL A 49 5.22 8.53 -1.56
C VAL A 49 6.43 8.87 -2.42
N PHE A 50 6.71 8.06 -3.45
CA PHE A 50 7.78 8.35 -4.40
C PHE A 50 7.55 9.66 -5.16
N GLY A 51 6.32 9.88 -5.64
CA GLY A 51 5.92 11.11 -6.32
C GLY A 51 6.02 12.33 -5.41
N ALA A 52 5.62 12.22 -4.15
CA ALA A 52 5.74 13.29 -3.17
C ALA A 52 7.20 13.68 -2.88
N ILE A 53 8.08 12.69 -2.69
CA ILE A 53 9.51 12.92 -2.46
C ILE A 53 10.17 13.56 -3.69
N ARG A 54 9.86 13.08 -4.89
CA ARG A 54 10.46 13.58 -6.13
C ARG A 54 9.88 14.93 -6.58
N GLY A 55 8.58 15.13 -6.39
CA GLY A 55 7.87 16.36 -6.72
C GLY A 55 8.24 17.53 -5.80
N GLY A 56 8.51 17.27 -4.52
CA GLY A 56 8.97 18.29 -3.57
C GLY A 56 10.33 18.92 -3.92
N ASN A 57 11.20 18.17 -4.62
CA ASN A 57 12.48 18.67 -5.13
C ASN A 57 12.38 19.40 -6.49
N GLY A 58 11.24 19.32 -7.17
CA GLY A 58 11.03 19.91 -8.50
C GLY A 58 10.32 21.28 -8.49
N SER A 59 9.71 21.67 -7.36
CA SER A 59 8.99 22.94 -7.23
C SER A 59 9.88 24.19 -7.24
N GLN A 60 11.20 24.04 -7.26
CA GLN A 60 12.16 25.15 -7.28
C GLN A 60 12.66 25.50 -8.70
N ALA A 61 12.21 24.77 -9.73
CA ALA A 61 12.64 24.97 -11.12
C ALA A 61 11.58 25.64 -12.01
N ARG A 62 10.68 26.44 -11.43
CA ARG A 62 9.68 27.21 -12.20
C ARG A 62 9.62 28.67 -11.75
N GLU A 63 10.71 29.40 -11.97
CA GLU A 63 10.76 30.86 -12.18
C GLU A 63 11.95 31.14 -13.12
N PRO A 64 11.93 32.14 -14.02
CA PRO A 64 10.98 33.25 -14.20
C PRO A 64 9.95 33.07 -15.33
#